data_AF-A0A498DER5-F1
#
_entry.id   AF-A0A498DER5-F1
#
_cell.length_a   1.000
_cell.length_b   1.000
_cell.length_c   1.000
_cell.angle_alpha   90.00
_cell.angle_beta   90.00
_cell.angle_gamma   90.00
#
_symmetry.space_group_name_H-M   'P 1'
#
loop_
_entity.id
_entity.type
_entity.pdbx_description
1 polymer ?
#
loop_
_entity_poly.entity_id
_entity_poly.type
_entity_poly.pdbx_seq_one_letter_code
_entity_poly.pdbx_strand_id
1 'polypeptide(L)'
;MSKKLLAYFIIFIASWGVAHELSPFYSYSDFKDYTSILLNVAGMVFTIMGIWIAFIYPNALNRLVDPKIENVDFSETLHETKRLESIVASVLKSAMVVVCIMLLFLGKILLAHTSFYIGNIELIKSMVLAILLVLSYSLIEAVGHVIIANVMFINDLHTKREDREADDSI
;
A
#
# COMPACT_ATOMS: atom_id res chain seq x y z
N MET A 1 10.48 -10.34 -7.73
CA MET A 1 10.55 -9.99 -6.30
C MET A 1 11.84 -9.24 -5.92
N SER A 2 13.03 -9.72 -6.33
CA SER A 2 14.33 -9.09 -5.95
C SER A 2 14.51 -7.62 -6.41
N LYS A 3 14.08 -7.27 -7.62
CA LYS A 3 14.25 -5.90 -8.16
C LYS A 3 13.44 -4.83 -7.39
N LYS A 4 12.23 -5.16 -6.95
CA LYS A 4 11.40 -4.23 -6.15
C LYS A 4 11.98 -4.04 -4.74
N LEU A 5 12.44 -5.12 -4.12
CA LEU A 5 13.15 -5.07 -2.84
C LEU A 5 14.43 -4.22 -2.92
N LEU A 6 15.20 -4.38 -4.00
CA LEU A 6 16.37 -3.54 -4.29
C LEU A 6 15.97 -2.05 -4.42
N ALA A 7 14.87 -1.76 -5.12
CA ALA A 7 14.39 -0.38 -5.26
C ALA A 7 14.02 0.24 -3.91
N TYR A 8 13.28 -0.46 -3.04
CA TYR A 8 12.97 0.03 -1.69
C TYR A 8 14.22 0.24 -0.84
N PHE A 9 15.24 -0.62 -1.00
CA PHE A 9 16.51 -0.46 -0.32
C PHE A 9 17.29 0.78 -0.79
N ILE A 10 17.30 1.04 -2.11
CA ILE A 10 17.90 2.26 -2.68
C ILE A 10 17.15 3.50 -2.20
N ILE A 11 15.81 3.47 -2.21
CA ILE A 11 14.97 4.55 -1.70
C ILE A 11 15.28 4.78 -0.22
N PHE A 12 15.42 3.72 0.59
CA PHE A 12 15.79 3.84 1.99
C PHE A 12 17.14 4.54 2.19
N ILE A 13 18.18 4.16 1.45
CA ILE A 13 19.51 4.79 1.54
C ILE A 13 19.44 6.26 1.10
N ALA A 14 18.72 6.56 0.01
CA ALA A 14 18.54 7.93 -0.45
C ALA A 14 17.77 8.78 0.58
N SER A 15 16.66 8.23 1.11
CA SER A 15 15.88 8.84 2.17
C SER A 15 16.69 9.03 3.45
N TRP A 16 17.61 8.11 3.76
CA TRP A 16 18.53 8.25 4.89
C TRP A 16 19.45 9.45 4.75
N GLY A 17 20.11 9.61 3.60
CA GLY A 17 20.99 10.75 3.35
C GLY A 17 20.24 12.08 3.49
N VAL A 18 19.04 12.16 2.93
CA VAL A 18 18.16 13.34 3.05
C VAL A 18 17.68 13.54 4.49
N ALA A 19 17.33 12.47 5.20
CA ALA A 19 16.86 12.52 6.57
C ALA A 19 17.96 12.93 7.56
N HIS A 20 19.23 12.60 7.30
CA HIS A 20 20.35 13.03 8.12
C HIS A 20 20.44 14.57 8.17
N GLU A 21 20.37 15.22 7.01
CA GLU A 21 20.38 16.68 6.88
C GLU A 21 19.12 17.34 7.47
N LEU A 22 17.96 16.69 7.36
CA LEU A 22 16.68 17.22 7.85
C LEU A 22 16.40 16.93 9.32
N SER A 23 17.10 15.98 9.93
CA SER A 23 16.85 15.51 11.30
C SER A 23 16.87 16.59 12.40
N PRO A 24 17.66 17.67 12.30
CA PRO A 24 17.64 18.72 13.31
C PRO A 24 16.38 19.59 13.29
N PHE A 25 15.65 19.61 12.16
CA PHE A 25 14.63 20.62 11.88
C PHE A 25 13.19 20.20 12.22
N TYR A 26 12.93 18.91 12.47
CA TYR A 26 11.58 18.42 12.76
C TYR A 26 11.38 18.10 14.25
N SER A 27 10.20 18.44 14.78
CA SER A 27 9.86 18.15 16.17
C SER A 27 9.21 16.77 16.32
N TYR A 28 9.19 16.26 17.55
CA TYR A 28 8.46 15.02 17.84
C TYR A 28 6.95 15.18 17.62
N SER A 29 6.40 16.38 17.79
CA SER A 29 4.97 16.63 17.52
C SER A 29 4.67 16.42 16.04
N ASP A 30 5.46 17.04 15.16
CA ASP A 30 5.30 16.93 13.70
C ASP A 30 5.36 15.46 13.26
N PHE A 31 6.30 14.70 13.83
CA PHE A 31 6.42 13.27 13.58
C PHE A 31 5.18 12.48 14.01
N LYS A 32 4.66 12.75 15.21
CA LYS A 32 3.47 12.09 15.73
C LYS A 32 2.23 12.43 14.90
N ASP A 33 2.09 13.69 14.50
CA ASP A 33 0.96 14.15 13.72
C ASP A 33 0.99 13.55 12.31
N TYR A 34 2.16 13.51 11.67
CA TYR A 34 2.32 12.90 10.35
C TYR A 34 2.12 11.38 10.36
N THR A 35 2.66 10.66 11.37
CA THR A 35 2.40 9.22 11.53
C THR A 35 0.91 8.92 11.75
N SER A 36 0.17 9.82 12.40
CA SER A 36 -1.28 9.71 12.55
C SER A 36 -2.01 9.85 11.21
N ILE A 37 -1.56 10.77 10.35
CA ILE A 37 -2.07 10.89 8.96
C ILE A 37 -1.81 9.59 8.19
N LEU A 38 -0.60 9.03 8.27
CA LEU A 38 -0.26 7.76 7.61
C LEU A 38 -1.16 6.61 8.10
N LEU A 39 -1.40 6.51 9.40
CA LEU A 39 -2.24 5.47 9.97
C LEU A 39 -3.70 5.58 9.48
N ASN A 40 -4.23 6.81 9.41
CA ASN A 40 -5.58 7.07 8.91
C ASN A 40 -5.71 6.70 7.42
N VAL A 41 -4.73 7.09 6.60
CA VAL A 41 -4.71 6.74 5.17
C VAL A 41 -4.56 5.22 4.99
N ALA A 42 -3.71 4.57 5.78
CA ALA A 42 -3.56 3.11 5.76
C ALA A 42 -4.89 2.40 6.08
N GLY A 43 -5.57 2.82 7.15
CA GLY A 43 -6.90 2.30 7.50
C GLY A 43 -7.94 2.49 6.40
N MET A 44 -7.94 3.65 5.74
CA MET A 44 -8.79 3.92 4.58
C MET A 44 -8.52 2.97 3.42
N VAL A 45 -7.24 2.81 3.03
CA VAL A 45 -6.84 1.89 1.95
C VAL A 45 -7.25 0.46 2.29
N PHE A 46 -7.01 0.01 3.52
CA PHE A 46 -7.36 -1.34 3.99
C PHE A 46 -8.88 -1.58 3.86
N THR A 47 -9.68 -0.59 4.26
CA THR A 47 -11.15 -0.68 4.21
C THR A 47 -11.67 -0.74 2.77
N ILE A 48 -11.24 0.19 1.91
CA ILE A 48 -11.71 0.27 0.52
C ILE A 48 -11.30 -0.99 -0.26
N MET A 49 -10.05 -1.42 -0.11
CA MET A 49 -9.56 -2.62 -0.79
C MET A 49 -10.15 -3.92 -0.22
N GLY A 50 -10.48 -3.96 1.07
CA GLY A 50 -11.18 -5.11 1.67
C GLY A 50 -12.53 -5.37 0.99
N ILE A 51 -13.27 -4.30 0.69
CA ILE A 51 -14.52 -4.38 -0.09
C ILE A 51 -14.24 -4.94 -1.50
N TRP A 52 -13.18 -4.45 -2.17
CA TRP A 52 -12.79 -4.94 -3.50
C TRP A 52 -12.45 -6.43 -3.53
N ILE A 53 -11.72 -6.92 -2.53
CA ILE A 53 -11.42 -8.35 -2.39
C ILE A 53 -12.72 -9.13 -2.25
N ALA A 54 -13.65 -8.69 -1.38
CA ALA A 54 -14.92 -9.37 -1.19
C ALA A 54 -15.75 -9.49 -2.50
N PHE A 55 -15.67 -8.50 -3.39
CA PHE A 55 -16.37 -8.54 -4.68
C PHE A 55 -15.65 -9.37 -5.76
N ILE A 56 -14.33 -9.26 -5.88
CA ILE A 56 -13.58 -9.88 -6.98
C ILE A 56 -13.18 -11.33 -6.66
N TYR A 57 -12.90 -11.61 -5.39
CA TYR A 57 -12.36 -12.90 -4.95
C TYR A 57 -13.26 -14.11 -5.24
N PRO A 58 -14.61 -14.06 -5.01
CA PRO A 58 -15.48 -15.20 -5.33
C PRO A 58 -15.46 -15.57 -6.81
N ASN A 59 -15.45 -14.56 -7.70
CA ASN A 59 -15.40 -14.78 -9.14
C ASN A 59 -14.05 -15.38 -9.57
N ALA A 60 -12.95 -14.92 -8.98
CA ALA A 60 -11.62 -15.48 -9.22
C ALA A 60 -11.50 -16.93 -8.71
N LEU A 61 -12.06 -17.23 -7.53
CA LEU A 61 -12.03 -18.56 -6.92
C LEU A 61 -12.86 -19.59 -7.71
N ASN A 62 -14.10 -19.24 -8.08
CA ASN A 62 -14.96 -20.12 -8.85
C ASN A 62 -14.34 -20.50 -10.20
N ARG A 63 -13.61 -19.57 -10.83
CA ARG A 63 -12.90 -19.79 -12.10
C ARG A 63 -11.64 -20.66 -11.97
N LEU A 64 -11.02 -20.71 -10.80
CA LEU A 64 -9.87 -21.59 -10.51
C LEU A 64 -10.28 -23.04 -10.20
N VAL A 65 -11.49 -23.24 -9.69
CA VAL A 65 -12.00 -24.54 -9.24
C VAL A 65 -12.75 -25.29 -10.34
N ASP A 66 -13.26 -24.61 -11.37
CA ASP A 66 -13.97 -25.26 -12.47
C ASP A 66 -13.02 -26.04 -13.40
N PRO A 67 -13.13 -27.38 -13.51
CA PRO A 67 -12.20 -28.21 -14.29
C PRO A 67 -12.49 -28.22 -15.80
N LYS A 68 -13.51 -27.49 -16.26
CA LYS A 68 -13.89 -27.41 -17.68
C LYS A 68 -13.26 -26.18 -18.35
N ILE A 69 -11.96 -26.24 -18.62
CA ILE A 69 -11.26 -25.19 -19.38
C ILE A 69 -10.55 -25.84 -20.57
N GLU A 70 -11.33 -26.38 -21.50
CA GLU A 70 -10.86 -26.61 -22.86
C GLU A 70 -11.13 -25.32 -23.66
N ASN A 71 -10.09 -24.52 -23.89
CA ASN A 71 -10.06 -23.33 -24.76
C ASN A 71 -10.65 -22.02 -24.21
N VAL A 72 -10.31 -21.61 -22.99
CA VAL A 72 -10.57 -20.22 -22.53
C VAL A 72 -9.35 -19.36 -22.84
N ASP A 73 -9.58 -18.21 -23.48
CA ASP A 73 -8.58 -17.18 -23.75
C ASP A 73 -7.87 -16.75 -22.45
N PHE A 74 -6.58 -17.08 -22.35
CA PHE A 74 -5.77 -16.77 -21.17
C PHE A 74 -5.53 -15.26 -20.96
N SER A 75 -5.90 -14.42 -21.94
CA SER A 75 -5.76 -12.96 -21.87
C SER A 75 -6.68 -12.32 -20.81
N GLU A 76 -7.97 -12.67 -20.79
CA GLU A 76 -8.94 -12.12 -19.81
C GLU A 76 -8.64 -12.61 -18.39
N THR A 77 -8.27 -13.88 -18.24
CA THR A 77 -7.89 -14.47 -16.95
C THR A 77 -6.62 -13.85 -16.37
N LEU A 78 -5.64 -13.48 -17.20
CA LEU A 78 -4.45 -12.75 -16.78
C LEU A 78 -4.78 -11.33 -16.29
N HIS A 79 -5.72 -10.63 -16.92
CA HIS A 79 -6.10 -9.27 -16.55
C HIS A 79 -6.79 -9.21 -15.18
N GLU A 80 -7.75 -10.09 -14.94
CA GLU A 80 -8.45 -10.17 -13.65
C GLU A 80 -7.52 -10.63 -12.51
N THR A 81 -6.64 -11.60 -12.79
CA THR A 81 -5.66 -12.07 -11.80
C THR A 81 -4.69 -10.97 -11.41
N LYS A 82 -4.17 -10.19 -12.37
CA LYS A 82 -3.30 -9.03 -12.11
C LYS A 82 -4.03 -7.94 -11.31
N ARG A 83 -5.31 -7.73 -11.57
CA ARG A 83 -6.15 -6.78 -10.82
C ARG A 83 -6.28 -7.23 -9.36
N LEU A 84 -6.59 -8.50 -9.13
CA LEU A 84 -6.67 -9.08 -7.78
C LEU A 84 -5.32 -9.01 -7.06
N GLU A 85 -4.22 -9.35 -7.74
CA GLU A 85 -2.86 -9.23 -7.20
C GLU A 85 -2.56 -7.79 -6.77
N SER A 86 -2.89 -6.80 -7.61
CA SER A 86 -2.69 -5.39 -7.30
C SER A 86 -3.50 -4.92 -6.09
N ILE A 87 -4.73 -5.41 -5.95
CA ILE A 87 -5.61 -5.10 -4.81
C ILE A 87 -5.04 -5.68 -3.53
N VAL A 88 -4.69 -6.97 -3.53
CA VAL A 88 -4.11 -7.65 -2.37
C VAL A 88 -2.76 -7.03 -1.98
N ALA A 89 -1.93 -6.65 -2.97
CA ALA A 89 -0.67 -5.97 -2.72
C ALA A 89 -0.87 -4.60 -2.04
N SER A 90 -1.91 -3.84 -2.42
CA SER A 90 -2.27 -2.57 -1.77
C SER A 90 -2.65 -2.77 -0.30
N VAL A 91 -3.47 -3.80 0.00
CA VAL A 91 -3.82 -4.18 1.38
C VAL A 91 -2.58 -4.54 2.20
N LEU A 92 -1.70 -5.37 1.63
CA LEU A 92 -0.48 -5.80 2.31
C LEU A 92 0.46 -4.62 2.61
N LYS A 93 0.63 -3.69 1.66
CA LYS A 93 1.42 -2.46 1.87
C LYS A 93 0.84 -1.61 3.00
N SER A 94 -0.48 -1.43 3.03
CA SER A 94 -1.15 -0.70 4.11
C SER A 94 -0.93 -1.36 5.47
N ALA A 95 -1.16 -2.67 5.58
CA ALA A 95 -0.95 -3.40 6.83
C ALA A 95 0.51 -3.32 7.32
N MET A 96 1.47 -3.40 6.39
CA MET A 96 2.89 -3.23 6.70
C MET A 96 3.19 -1.84 7.29
N VAL A 97 2.62 -0.76 6.73
CA VAL A 97 2.78 0.60 7.26
C VAL A 97 2.27 0.68 8.70
N VAL A 98 1.09 0.12 8.98
CA VAL A 98 0.52 0.10 10.34
C VAL A 98 1.43 -0.62 11.33
N VAL A 99 1.90 -1.82 10.97
CA VAL A 99 2.80 -2.61 11.83
C VAL A 99 4.12 -1.88 12.07
N CYS A 100 4.72 -1.29 11.04
CA CYS A 100 5.95 -0.52 11.19
C CYS A 100 5.78 0.68 12.11
N ILE A 101 4.70 1.48 11.95
CA ILE A 101 4.42 2.62 12.84
C ILE A 101 4.21 2.15 14.28
N MET A 102 3.45 1.06 14.50
CA MET A 102 3.25 0.48 15.82
C MET A 102 4.58 0.07 16.48
N LEU A 103 5.47 -0.59 15.73
CA LEU A 103 6.79 -0.98 16.22
C LEU A 103 7.69 0.22 16.51
N LEU A 104 7.61 1.31 15.73
CA LEU A 104 8.35 2.55 16.00
C LEU A 104 7.92 3.17 17.33
N PHE A 105 6.62 3.26 17.59
CA PHE A 105 6.12 3.79 18.86
C PHE A 105 6.42 2.87 20.05
N LEU A 106 6.30 1.55 19.87
CA LEU A 106 6.70 0.58 20.90
C LEU A 106 8.20 0.68 21.20
N GLY A 107 9.04 0.74 20.16
CA GLY A 107 10.48 0.92 20.28
C GLY A 107 10.84 2.21 21.02
N LYS A 108 10.15 3.31 20.73
CA LYS A 108 10.30 4.56 21.48
C LYS A 108 10.01 4.36 22.97
N ILE A 109 8.88 3.73 23.33
CA ILE A 109 8.49 3.51 24.73
C ILE A 109 9.57 2.69 25.47
N LEU A 110 10.10 1.66 24.82
CA LEU A 110 11.10 0.77 25.43
C LEU A 110 12.49 1.42 25.54
N LEU A 111 12.89 2.24 24.56
CA LEU A 111 14.27 2.71 24.43
C LEU A 111 14.49 4.15 24.91
N ALA A 112 13.46 4.99 25.02
CA ALA A 112 13.62 6.44 25.23
C ALA A 112 14.44 6.85 26.47
N HIS A 113 14.47 6.01 27.51
CA HIS A 113 15.20 6.28 28.76
C HIS A 113 16.55 5.54 28.86
N THR A 114 16.94 4.80 27.82
CA THR A 114 18.21 4.07 27.81
C THR A 114 19.36 5.00 27.45
N SER A 115 20.55 4.76 28.03
CA SER A 115 21.78 5.50 27.72
C SER A 115 22.15 5.44 26.24
N PHE A 116 21.80 4.33 25.57
CA PHE A 116 21.97 4.15 24.14
C PHE A 116 21.17 5.17 23.31
N TYR A 117 19.90 5.38 23.67
CA TYR A 117 19.02 6.31 22.96
C TYR A 117 19.50 7.76 23.12
N ILE A 118 19.89 8.16 24.33
CA ILE A 118 20.36 9.51 24.62
C ILE A 118 21.67 9.80 23.88
N GLY A 119 22.60 8.83 23.85
CA GLY A 119 23.90 8.98 23.18
C GLY A 119 23.84 9.00 21.65
N ASN A 120 22.75 8.51 21.04
CA ASN A 120 22.63 8.36 19.57
C ASN A 120 21.36 9.01 19.02
N ILE A 121 20.82 10.03 19.70
CA ILE A 121 19.50 10.59 19.38
C ILE A 121 19.38 11.12 17.94
N GLU A 122 20.42 11.76 17.41
CA GLU A 122 20.42 12.31 16.04
C GLU A 122 20.39 11.20 14.99
N LEU A 123 21.18 10.16 15.21
CA LEU A 123 21.21 8.99 14.33
C LEU A 123 19.86 8.26 14.38
N ILE A 124 19.28 8.07 15.57
CA ILE A 124 17.95 7.44 15.71
C ILE A 124 16.87 8.29 15.04
N LYS A 125 16.88 9.62 15.20
CA LYS A 125 15.94 10.52 14.53
C LYS A 125 16.03 10.40 13.00
N SER A 126 17.25 10.45 12.45
CA SER A 126 17.44 10.27 11.01
C SER A 126 17.00 8.87 10.54
N MET A 127 17.20 7.80 11.34
CA MET A 127 16.61 6.48 11.05
C MET A 127 15.11 6.51 10.93
N VAL A 128 14.47 7.04 11.95
CA VAL A 128 13.03 7.01 12.05
C VAL A 128 12.41 7.87 10.94
N LEU A 129 13.02 9.01 10.60
CA LEU A 129 12.59 9.85 9.50
C LEU A 129 12.79 9.16 8.13
N ALA A 130 13.91 8.47 7.91
CA ALA A 130 14.15 7.71 6.69
C ALA A 130 13.10 6.59 6.51
N ILE A 131 12.82 5.84 7.58
CA ILE A 131 11.74 4.82 7.60
C ILE A 131 10.41 5.48 7.23
N LEU A 132 10.09 6.62 7.84
CA LEU A 132 8.84 7.34 7.59
C LEU A 132 8.67 7.72 6.11
N LEU A 133 9.73 8.20 5.46
CA LEU A 133 9.72 8.52 4.02
C LEU A 133 9.44 7.28 3.15
N VAL A 134 10.04 6.14 3.48
CA VAL A 134 9.79 4.87 2.76
C VAL A 134 8.34 4.41 2.97
N LEU A 135 7.81 4.52 4.19
CA LEU A 135 6.42 4.18 4.49
C LEU A 135 5.46 5.09 3.72
N SER A 136 5.73 6.40 3.65
CA SER A 136 4.95 7.34 2.86
C SER A 136 4.94 6.97 1.38
N TYR A 137 6.09 6.64 0.81
CA TYR A 137 6.17 6.20 -0.59
C TYR A 137 5.35 4.92 -0.84
N SER A 138 5.49 3.92 0.03
CA SER A 138 4.72 2.66 -0.05
C SER A 138 3.21 2.92 0.00
N LEU A 139 2.78 3.84 0.86
CA LEU A 139 1.37 4.19 1.02
C LEU A 139 0.83 4.99 -0.18
N ILE A 140 1.63 5.90 -0.76
CA ILE A 140 1.28 6.62 -1.99
C ILE A 140 1.03 5.63 -3.14
N GLU A 141 1.88 4.63 -3.31
CA GLU A 141 1.65 3.58 -4.32
C GLU A 141 0.36 2.80 -4.04
N ALA A 142 0.11 2.44 -2.78
CA ALA A 142 -1.10 1.72 -2.39
C ALA A 142 -2.37 2.54 -2.68
N VAL A 143 -2.36 3.84 -2.39
CA VAL A 143 -3.43 4.79 -2.73
C VAL A 143 -3.58 4.92 -4.25
N GLY A 144 -2.49 4.98 -5.01
CA GLY A 144 -2.53 4.98 -6.47
C GLY A 144 -3.27 3.77 -7.03
N HIS A 145 -3.00 2.57 -6.50
CA HIS A 145 -3.73 1.37 -6.87
C HIS A 145 -5.23 1.45 -6.50
N VAL A 146 -5.59 2.10 -5.39
CA VAL A 146 -6.98 2.37 -5.04
C VAL A 146 -7.66 3.26 -6.06
N ILE A 147 -7.02 4.36 -6.44
CA ILE A 147 -7.59 5.28 -7.44
C ILE A 147 -7.81 4.54 -8.75
N ILE A 148 -6.81 3.79 -9.24
CA ILE A 148 -6.91 3.02 -10.48
C ILE A 148 -8.04 1.97 -10.40
N ALA A 149 -8.14 1.23 -9.30
CA ALA A 149 -9.20 0.24 -9.11
C ALA A 149 -10.61 0.85 -9.18
N ASN A 150 -10.78 2.04 -8.59
CA ASN A 150 -12.06 2.76 -8.62
C ASN A 150 -12.35 3.34 -10.02
N VAL A 151 -11.35 3.91 -10.70
CA VAL A 151 -11.53 4.42 -12.07
C VAL A 151 -11.91 3.29 -13.04
N MET A 152 -11.20 2.15 -12.98
CA MET A 152 -11.53 0.99 -13.81
C MET A 152 -12.96 0.50 -13.56
N PHE A 153 -13.41 0.48 -12.30
CA PHE A 153 -14.79 0.12 -11.99
C PHE A 153 -15.83 1.06 -12.61
N ILE A 154 -15.58 2.37 -12.57
CA ILE A 154 -16.47 3.35 -13.19
C ILE A 154 -16.54 3.11 -14.70
N ASN A 155 -15.39 2.85 -15.34
CA ASN A 155 -15.34 2.55 -16.77
C ASN A 155 -16.08 1.23 -17.08
N ASP A 156 -15.86 0.17 -16.31
CA ASP A 156 -16.55 -1.12 -16.44
C ASP A 156 -18.08 -0.94 -16.34
N LEU A 157 -18.54 0.01 -15.52
CA LEU A 157 -19.97 0.30 -15.33
C LEU A 157 -20.57 1.06 -16.51
N HIS A 158 -19.82 1.99 -17.12
CA HIS A 158 -20.25 2.70 -18.33
C HIS A 158 -20.37 1.75 -19.52
N THR A 159 -19.34 0.95 -19.78
CA THR A 159 -19.34 0.01 -20.92
C THR A 159 -20.49 -0.99 -20.82
N LYS A 160 -20.69 -1.62 -19.66
CA LYS A 160 -21.80 -2.57 -19.45
C LYS A 160 -23.18 -1.95 -19.62
N ARG A 161 -23.31 -0.65 -19.39
CA ARG A 161 -24.57 0.07 -19.60
C ARG A 161 -24.81 0.34 -21.07
N GLU A 162 -23.79 0.79 -21.80
CA GLU A 162 -23.86 1.00 -23.25
C GLU A 162 -24.19 -0.30 -23.99
N ASP A 163 -23.56 -1.41 -23.59
CA ASP A 163 -23.84 -2.74 -24.18
C ASP A 163 -25.31 -3.16 -23.99
N ARG A 164 -25.89 -2.88 -22.81
CA ARG A 164 -27.31 -3.18 -22.54
C ARG A 164 -28.27 -2.30 -23.34
N GLU A 165 -27.96 -1.01 -23.46
CA GLU A 165 -28.78 -0.08 -24.24
C GLU A 165 -28.73 -0.43 -25.76
N ALA A 166 -27.61 -0.99 -26.23
CA ALA A 166 -27.49 -1.50 -27.60
C ALA A 166 -28.28 -2.81 -27.84
N ASP A 167 -28.26 -3.74 -26.89
CA ASP A 167 -29.05 -4.99 -26.98
C ASP A 167 -30.57 -4.73 -26.90
N ASP A 168 -31.01 -3.76 -26.08
CA ASP A 168 -32.43 -3.39 -25.94
C ASP A 168 -33.00 -2.63 -27.17
N SER A 169 -32.15 -2.22 -28.12
CA SER A 169 -32.53 -1.47 -29.33
C SER A 169 -32.56 -2.29 -30.62
N ILE A 170 -32.44 -3.62 -30.52
CA ILE A 170 -32.59 -4.62 -31.60
C ILE A 170 -33.86 -5.44 -31.38
#